data_AF-A0A150I0K7-F1
#
_entry.id   AF-A0A150I0K7-F1
#
_cell.length_a   1.000
_cell.length_b   1.000
_cell.length_c   1.000
_cell.angle_alpha   90.00
_cell.angle_beta   90.00
_cell.angle_gamma   90.00
#
_symmetry.space_group_name_H-M   'P 1'
#
loop_
_entity.id
_entity.type
_entity.pdbx_description
1 polymer ?
#
loop_
_entity_poly.entity_id
_entity_poly.type
_entity_poly.pdbx_seq_one_letter_code
_entity_poly.pdbx_strand_id
1 'polypeptide(L)'
;MAELTIEQKKLAVEKGLAQFMPDTVLQRVLQYWESEYGNQPSFVLNRFLSEICTNDEMRLQRKDMLRQVLHEISVVEKQQRLKVKNDKSVAIPKQGEEVVDSFHAFYDFVMAILKSVARNDYLEFVEEIQLKMKKHRSLVEYWYVADSEKESLQQFSPQNYAPMITVLYAIYCDFYGPIKADQLYALIKNDIKQRYPEVDLKQFL
;
A
#
# COMPACT_ATOMS: atom_id res chain seq x y z
N MET A 1 -18.73 -6.35 15.65
CA MET A 1 -18.26 -5.52 14.53
C MET A 1 -17.33 -4.49 15.13
N ALA A 2 -16.06 -4.40 14.71
CA ALA A 2 -15.15 -3.40 15.27
C ALA A 2 -15.58 -2.02 14.73
N GLU A 3 -16.12 -1.18 15.59
CA GLU A 3 -16.50 0.19 15.24
C GLU A 3 -15.23 1.05 15.22
N LEU A 4 -15.02 1.78 14.12
CA LEU A 4 -13.93 2.75 14.00
C LEU A 4 -14.11 3.87 15.03
N THR A 5 -13.02 4.28 15.68
CA THR A 5 -13.05 5.45 16.57
C THR A 5 -13.27 6.73 15.76
N ILE A 6 -13.81 7.77 16.41
CA ILE A 6 -14.08 9.07 15.78
C ILE A 6 -12.80 9.65 15.17
N GLU A 7 -11.67 9.53 15.87
CA GLU A 7 -10.36 9.99 15.40
C GLU A 7 -9.90 9.29 14.12
N GLN A 8 -10.16 7.99 13.99
CA GLN A 8 -9.79 7.22 12.79
C GLN A 8 -10.65 7.61 11.58
N LYS A 9 -11.95 7.81 11.81
CA LYS A 9 -12.85 8.32 10.78
C LYS A 9 -12.46 9.75 10.38
N LYS A 10 -12.08 10.61 11.33
CA LYS A 10 -11.62 11.98 11.08
C LYS A 10 -10.39 12.00 10.17
N LEU A 11 -9.40 11.15 10.45
CA LEU A 11 -8.18 11.04 9.65
C LEU A 11 -8.45 10.53 8.23
N ALA A 12 -9.42 9.62 8.07
CA ALA A 12 -9.86 9.16 6.76
C ALA A 12 -10.59 10.25 5.96
N VAL A 13 -11.45 11.03 6.62
CA VAL A 13 -12.15 12.17 6.00
C VAL A 13 -11.16 13.27 5.62
N GLU A 14 -10.17 13.56 6.47
CA GLU A 14 -9.10 14.51 6.20
C GLU A 14 -8.32 14.14 4.93
N LYS A 15 -7.83 12.90 4.85
CA LYS A 15 -7.12 12.40 3.67
C LYS A 15 -7.98 12.42 2.40
N GLY A 16 -9.26 12.06 2.53
CA GLY A 16 -10.18 12.02 1.39
C GLY A 16 -10.49 13.40 0.83
N LEU A 17 -10.46 14.44 1.67
CA LEU A 17 -10.82 15.82 1.31
C LEU A 17 -9.61 16.73 1.04
N ALA A 18 -8.41 16.38 1.52
CA ALA A 18 -7.20 17.20 1.39
C ALA A 18 -6.84 17.55 -0.07
N GLN A 19 -7.17 16.69 -1.03
CA GLN A 19 -6.91 16.95 -2.46
C GLN A 19 -7.93 17.90 -3.11
N PHE A 20 -9.05 18.18 -2.45
CA PHE A 20 -10.17 18.92 -3.02
C PHE A 20 -10.38 20.30 -2.38
N MET A 21 -9.74 20.58 -1.25
CA MET A 21 -9.87 21.86 -0.56
C MET A 21 -8.58 22.24 0.16
N PRO A 22 -8.29 23.54 0.29
CA PRO A 22 -7.10 24.01 1.01
C PRO A 22 -7.21 23.73 2.52
N ASP A 23 -6.07 23.52 3.17
CA ASP A 23 -5.96 23.12 4.58
C ASP A 23 -6.76 24.01 5.55
N THR A 24 -6.85 25.31 5.26
CA THR A 24 -7.60 26.29 6.07
C THR A 24 -9.10 26.01 6.07
N VAL A 25 -9.66 25.55 4.96
CA VAL A 25 -11.07 25.16 4.81
C VAL A 25 -11.26 23.73 5.35
N LEU A 26 -10.30 22.85 5.09
CA LEU A 26 -10.31 21.45 5.53
C LEU A 26 -10.41 21.33 7.06
N GLN A 27 -9.60 22.07 7.82
CA GLN A 27 -9.63 22.01 9.29
C GLN A 27 -10.98 22.46 9.86
N ARG A 28 -11.60 23.48 9.26
CA ARG A 28 -12.94 23.95 9.66
C ARG A 28 -14.02 22.91 9.34
N VAL A 29 -13.92 22.28 8.17
CA VAL A 29 -14.81 21.21 7.72
C VAL A 29 -14.68 19.97 8.60
N LEU A 30 -13.47 19.61 9.04
CA LEU A 30 -13.21 18.49 9.94
C LEU A 30 -13.72 18.73 11.36
N GLN A 31 -13.59 19.96 11.88
CA GLN A 31 -14.18 20.33 13.17
C GLN A 31 -15.71 20.25 13.14
N TYR A 32 -16.33 20.72 12.05
CA TYR A 32 -17.76 20.59 11.84
C TYR A 32 -18.20 19.12 11.74
N TRP A 33 -17.43 18.33 10.99
CA TRP A 33 -17.65 16.89 10.85
C TRP A 33 -17.57 16.15 12.19
N GLU A 34 -16.57 16.45 13.00
CA GLU A 34 -16.36 15.82 14.31
C GLU A 34 -17.49 16.15 15.29
N SER A 35 -17.96 17.40 15.30
CA SER A 35 -19.06 17.87 16.17
C SER A 35 -20.42 17.24 15.79
N GLU A 36 -20.76 17.25 14.50
CA GLU A 36 -22.12 16.88 14.05
C GLU A 36 -22.23 15.41 13.60
N TYR A 37 -21.15 14.84 13.08
CA TYR A 37 -21.15 13.57 12.37
C TYR A 37 -20.16 12.52 12.92
N GLY A 38 -19.32 12.84 13.90
CA GLY A 38 -18.29 11.93 14.42
C GLY A 38 -18.83 10.56 14.89
N ASN A 39 -20.02 10.56 15.49
CA ASN A 39 -20.71 9.35 15.96
C ASN A 39 -21.71 8.78 14.95
N GLN A 40 -21.87 9.42 13.79
CA GLN A 40 -22.86 9.00 12.80
C GLN A 40 -22.28 7.93 11.85
N PRO A 41 -23.14 7.06 11.30
CA PRO A 41 -22.76 6.04 10.31
C PRO A 41 -22.37 6.64 8.95
N SER A 42 -21.58 5.89 8.18
CA SER A 42 -20.95 6.34 6.92
C SER A 42 -21.91 6.82 5.84
N PHE A 43 -23.20 6.46 5.88
CA PHE A 43 -24.19 6.99 4.92
C PHE A 43 -24.44 8.49 5.09
N VAL A 44 -24.14 9.06 6.25
CA VAL A 44 -24.32 10.49 6.52
C VAL A 44 -23.24 11.34 5.84
N LEU A 45 -22.14 10.72 5.39
CA LEU A 45 -21.09 11.38 4.62
C LEU A 45 -21.63 12.03 3.34
N ASN A 46 -22.64 11.44 2.69
CA ASN A 46 -23.23 12.05 1.49
C ASN A 46 -23.95 13.37 1.82
N ARG A 47 -24.62 13.44 2.98
CA ARG A 47 -25.27 14.67 3.47
C ARG A 47 -24.24 15.70 3.89
N PHE A 48 -23.22 15.29 4.64
CA PHE A 48 -22.10 16.14 5.02
C PHE A 48 -21.39 16.77 3.80
N LEU A 49 -21.06 15.96 2.78
CA LEU A 49 -20.49 16.47 1.52
C LEU A 49 -21.43 17.43 0.79
N SER A 50 -22.74 17.19 0.89
CA SER A 50 -23.78 18.10 0.38
C SER A 50 -23.74 19.49 1.02
N GLU A 51 -23.42 19.55 2.31
CA GLU A 51 -23.46 20.77 3.11
C GLU A 51 -22.15 21.58 2.96
N ILE A 52 -21.02 20.93 2.68
CA ILE A 52 -19.73 21.60 2.47
C ILE A 52 -19.46 21.98 1.00
N CYS A 53 -20.08 21.31 0.03
CA CYS A 53 -19.94 21.61 -1.40
C CYS A 53 -20.86 22.78 -1.82
N THR A 54 -20.54 24.00 -1.37
CA THR A 54 -21.34 25.21 -1.64
C THR A 54 -21.13 25.79 -3.04
N ASN A 55 -19.93 25.61 -3.62
CA ASN A 55 -19.58 26.12 -4.96
C ASN A 55 -19.89 25.12 -6.08
N ASP A 56 -20.27 25.60 -7.27
CA ASP A 56 -20.64 24.74 -8.42
C ASP A 56 -19.53 23.77 -8.84
N GLU A 57 -18.26 24.20 -8.75
CA GLU A 57 -17.09 23.37 -9.03
C GLU A 57 -16.93 22.20 -8.03
N MET A 58 -17.18 22.47 -6.75
CA MET A 58 -17.18 21.42 -5.71
C MET A 58 -18.37 20.47 -5.84
N ARG A 59 -19.51 20.94 -6.36
CA ARG A 59 -20.68 20.09 -6.63
C ARG A 59 -20.42 19.10 -7.77
N LEU A 60 -19.61 19.48 -8.77
CA LEU A 60 -19.18 18.58 -9.85
C LEU A 60 -18.25 17.48 -9.31
N GLN A 61 -17.33 17.84 -8.41
CA GLN A 61 -16.37 16.91 -7.80
C GLN A 61 -16.94 16.10 -6.63
N ARG A 62 -18.15 16.40 -6.17
CA ARG A 62 -18.80 15.77 -5.00
C ARG A 62 -18.84 14.24 -5.07
N LYS A 63 -19.11 13.69 -6.25
CA LYS A 63 -19.14 12.22 -6.44
C LYS A 63 -17.77 11.59 -6.20
N ASP A 64 -16.71 12.25 -6.64
CA ASP A 64 -15.34 11.78 -6.48
C ASP A 64 -14.84 12.00 -5.05
N MET A 65 -15.21 13.12 -4.41
CA MET A 65 -14.99 13.35 -2.97
C MET A 65 -15.62 12.24 -2.12
N LEU A 66 -16.88 11.88 -2.41
CA LEU A 66 -17.57 10.81 -1.68
C LEU A 66 -16.88 9.45 -1.88
N ARG A 67 -16.49 9.13 -3.11
CA ARG A 67 -15.77 7.89 -3.41
C ARG A 67 -14.43 7.83 -2.69
N GLN A 68 -13.68 8.94 -2.67
CA GLN A 68 -12.39 8.98 -1.98
C GLN A 68 -12.58 8.85 -0.47
N VAL A 69 -13.48 9.61 0.14
CA VAL A 69 -13.70 9.54 1.60
C VAL A 69 -14.18 8.14 2.02
N LEU A 70 -15.06 7.50 1.24
CA LEU A 70 -15.47 6.11 1.49
C LEU A 70 -14.32 5.12 1.30
N HIS A 71 -13.44 5.37 0.32
CA HIS A 71 -12.25 4.56 0.11
C HIS A 71 -11.30 4.66 1.30
N GLU A 72 -10.97 5.87 1.75
CA GLU A 72 -10.11 6.11 2.92
C GLU A 72 -10.70 5.51 4.19
N ILE A 73 -12.01 5.66 4.41
CA ILE A 73 -12.68 5.03 5.57
C ILE A 73 -12.60 3.51 5.46
N SER A 74 -12.81 2.92 4.28
CA SER A 74 -12.69 1.47 4.08
C SER A 74 -11.25 0.98 4.28
N VAL A 75 -10.25 1.76 3.87
CA VAL A 75 -8.83 1.49 4.12
C VAL A 75 -8.57 1.49 5.63
N VAL A 76 -9.07 2.47 6.36
CA VAL A 76 -8.91 2.58 7.81
C VAL A 76 -9.70 1.48 8.56
N GLU A 77 -10.89 1.09 8.09
CA GLU A 77 -11.65 -0.09 8.59
C GLU A 77 -10.88 -1.40 8.38
N LYS A 78 -10.30 -1.59 7.19
CA LYS A 78 -9.47 -2.76 6.88
C LYS A 78 -8.21 -2.80 7.74
N GLN A 79 -7.56 -1.65 7.94
CA GLN A 79 -6.42 -1.51 8.84
C GLN A 79 -6.79 -1.81 10.31
N GLN A 80 -7.98 -1.42 10.77
CA GLN A 80 -8.46 -1.75 12.11
C GLN A 80 -8.77 -3.25 12.27
N ARG A 81 -9.36 -3.89 11.24
CA ARG A 81 -9.58 -5.35 11.23
C ARG A 81 -8.28 -6.14 11.23
N LEU A 82 -7.23 -5.64 10.57
CA LEU A 82 -5.89 -6.23 10.62
C LEU A 82 -5.23 -6.04 12.00
N LYS A 83 -5.49 -4.90 12.68
CA LYS A 83 -5.03 -4.66 14.06
C LYS A 83 -5.69 -5.59 15.10
N VAL A 84 -6.99 -5.87 15.01
CA VAL A 84 -7.68 -6.77 15.95
C VAL A 84 -7.17 -8.22 15.86
N LYS A 85 -6.64 -8.64 14.69
CA LYS A 85 -6.01 -9.95 14.53
C LYS A 85 -4.59 -10.02 15.15
N ASN A 86 -4.00 -8.88 15.50
CA ASN A 86 -2.64 -8.74 16.00
C ASN A 86 -2.55 -8.48 17.52
N ASP A 87 -3.68 -8.54 18.24
CA ASP A 87 -3.77 -8.25 19.69
C ASP A 87 -3.16 -9.35 20.60
N LYS A 88 -2.16 -10.10 20.11
CA LYS A 88 -1.30 -10.95 20.95
C LYS A 88 0.12 -10.43 21.09
N SER A 89 0.46 -9.24 20.62
CA SER A 89 1.80 -8.70 20.85
C SER A 89 1.80 -7.22 21.18
N VAL A 90 1.88 -7.04 22.50
CA VAL A 90 2.12 -5.88 23.35
C VAL A 90 3.00 -4.78 22.74
N ALA A 91 2.48 -3.56 22.91
CA ALA A 91 3.14 -2.25 23.10
C ALA A 91 4.23 -1.78 22.14
N ILE A 92 3.91 -0.68 21.45
CA ILE A 92 4.85 0.29 20.88
C ILE A 92 5.28 1.26 22.00
N PRO A 93 6.52 1.78 21.99
CA PRO A 93 6.61 3.22 21.82
C PRO A 93 7.67 3.67 20.81
N LYS A 94 7.21 4.58 19.92
CA LYS A 94 7.83 5.80 19.38
C LYS A 94 9.23 5.76 18.78
N GLN A 95 9.25 6.14 17.49
CA GLN A 95 10.16 7.07 16.78
C GLN A 95 11.63 7.11 17.22
N GLY A 96 12.52 6.81 16.25
CA GLY A 96 13.91 7.24 16.28
C GLY A 96 14.91 6.11 16.46
N GLU A 97 14.91 5.15 15.54
CA GLU A 97 16.08 4.34 15.21
C GLU A 97 15.80 3.78 13.82
N GLU A 98 16.70 4.03 12.86
CA GLU A 98 16.72 3.37 11.56
C GLU A 98 17.01 1.89 11.79
N VAL A 99 16.00 1.15 12.26
CA VAL A 99 15.94 -0.28 11.98
C VAL A 99 15.80 -0.32 10.47
N VAL A 100 16.85 -0.75 9.78
CA VAL A 100 16.81 -1.02 8.34
C VAL A 100 15.63 -1.95 8.11
N ASP A 101 14.52 -1.36 7.67
CA ASP A 101 13.26 -2.06 7.54
C ASP A 101 13.43 -3.07 6.40
N SER A 102 13.29 -4.37 6.70
CA SER A 102 13.41 -5.46 5.74
C SER A 102 12.59 -5.21 4.45
N PHE A 103 11.56 -4.36 4.54
CA PHE A 103 10.83 -3.85 3.39
C PHE A 103 11.67 -3.02 2.40
N HIS A 104 12.58 -2.16 2.85
CA HIS A 104 13.44 -1.37 1.95
C HIS A 104 14.36 -2.27 1.15
N ALA A 105 14.98 -3.26 1.79
CA ALA A 105 15.79 -4.27 1.10
C ALA A 105 14.96 -5.11 0.12
N PHE A 106 13.74 -5.51 0.51
CA PHE A 106 12.80 -6.20 -0.38
C PHE A 106 12.41 -5.35 -1.59
N TYR A 107 12.02 -4.10 -1.35
CA TYR A 107 11.59 -3.16 -2.38
C TYR A 107 12.72 -2.90 -3.38
N ASP A 108 13.93 -2.61 -2.89
CA ASP A 108 15.09 -2.40 -3.75
C ASP A 108 15.42 -3.65 -4.58
N PHE A 109 15.27 -4.85 -4.00
CA PHE A 109 15.47 -6.11 -4.72
C PHE A 109 14.48 -6.25 -5.89
N VAL A 110 13.19 -6.06 -5.62
CA VAL A 110 12.12 -6.15 -6.64
C VAL A 110 12.31 -5.09 -7.72
N MET A 111 12.60 -3.84 -7.33
CA MET A 111 12.81 -2.75 -8.29
C MET A 111 14.06 -2.96 -9.14
N ALA A 112 15.12 -3.58 -8.62
CA ALA A 112 16.31 -3.91 -9.40
C ALA A 112 16.00 -4.94 -10.49
N ILE A 113 15.14 -5.94 -10.21
CA ILE A 113 14.66 -6.89 -11.22
C ILE A 113 13.83 -6.16 -12.28
N LEU A 114 12.85 -5.36 -11.86
CA LEU A 114 11.96 -4.66 -12.79
C LEU A 114 12.73 -3.71 -13.73
N LYS A 115 13.76 -3.05 -13.21
CA LYS A 115 14.64 -2.18 -13.99
C LYS A 115 15.54 -2.93 -14.98
N SER A 116 15.81 -4.22 -14.75
CA SER A 116 16.64 -5.02 -15.66
C SER A 116 15.84 -5.61 -16.83
N VAL A 117 14.51 -5.60 -16.76
CA VAL A 117 13.63 -6.04 -17.85
C VAL A 117 13.70 -5.02 -19.00
N ALA A 118 13.85 -5.52 -20.23
CA ALA A 118 13.85 -4.70 -21.42
C ALA A 118 12.51 -3.97 -21.58
N ARG A 119 12.54 -2.73 -22.07
CA ARG A 119 11.34 -1.88 -22.21
C ARG A 119 10.22 -2.53 -23.04
N ASN A 120 10.59 -3.29 -24.07
CA ASN A 120 9.62 -3.98 -24.92
C ASN A 120 8.92 -5.15 -24.21
N ASP A 121 9.58 -5.74 -23.21
CA ASP A 121 9.10 -6.93 -22.50
C ASP A 121 8.41 -6.55 -21.18
N TYR A 122 8.55 -5.30 -20.72
CA TYR A 122 8.08 -4.83 -19.42
C TYR A 122 6.58 -5.03 -19.19
N LEU A 123 5.74 -4.71 -20.18
CA LEU A 123 4.28 -4.86 -20.05
C LEU A 123 3.89 -6.35 -19.89
N GLU A 124 4.44 -7.21 -20.74
CA GLU A 124 4.19 -8.67 -20.68
C GLU A 124 4.73 -9.26 -19.37
N PHE A 125 5.88 -8.78 -18.91
CA PHE A 125 6.47 -9.17 -17.64
C PHE A 125 5.57 -8.83 -16.44
N VAL A 126 4.99 -7.62 -16.41
CA VAL A 126 4.06 -7.20 -15.35
C VAL A 126 2.76 -8.01 -15.38
N GLU A 127 2.23 -8.32 -16.57
CA GLU A 127 1.06 -9.18 -16.71
C GLU A 127 1.31 -10.59 -16.15
N GLU A 128 2.49 -11.16 -16.44
CA GLU A 128 2.91 -12.46 -15.91
C GLU A 128 3.08 -12.44 -14.38
N ILE A 129 3.55 -11.34 -13.80
CA ILE A 129 3.59 -11.16 -12.33
C ILE A 129 2.19 -11.30 -11.74
N GLN A 130 1.23 -10.55 -12.27
CA GLN A 130 -0.15 -10.61 -11.78
C GLN A 130 -0.76 -12.00 -11.96
N LEU A 131 -0.49 -12.65 -13.09
CA LEU A 131 -1.01 -13.99 -13.38
C LEU A 131 -0.45 -15.04 -12.42
N LYS A 132 0.88 -15.06 -12.20
CA LYS A 132 1.51 -16.03 -11.29
C LYS A 132 1.17 -15.72 -9.83
N MET A 133 1.05 -14.46 -9.42
CA MET A 133 0.59 -14.09 -8.08
C MET A 133 -0.83 -14.59 -7.79
N LYS A 134 -1.76 -14.43 -8.73
CA LYS A 134 -3.14 -14.96 -8.62
C LYS A 134 -3.18 -16.48 -8.48
N LYS A 135 -2.23 -17.19 -9.08
CA LYS A 135 -2.10 -18.65 -8.99
C LYS A 135 -1.41 -19.12 -7.70
N HIS A 136 -0.64 -18.25 -7.05
CA HIS A 136 0.13 -18.61 -5.85
C HIS A 136 -0.70 -18.41 -4.57
N ARG A 137 -0.93 -19.49 -3.82
CA ARG A 137 -1.84 -19.49 -2.64
C ARG A 137 -1.51 -18.43 -1.59
N SER A 138 -0.23 -18.12 -1.36
CA SER A 138 0.17 -17.10 -0.37
C SER A 138 0.21 -15.68 -0.92
N LEU A 139 0.13 -15.51 -2.25
CA LEU A 139 0.25 -14.19 -2.90
C LEU A 139 -1.05 -13.71 -3.55
N VAL A 140 -2.06 -14.58 -3.65
CA VAL A 140 -3.37 -14.29 -4.26
C VAL A 140 -4.11 -13.13 -3.61
N GLU A 141 -3.83 -12.84 -2.33
CA GLU A 141 -4.42 -11.72 -1.59
C GLU A 141 -3.76 -10.37 -1.92
N TYR A 142 -2.62 -10.39 -2.62
CA TYR A 142 -1.88 -9.18 -3.02
C TYR A 142 -2.15 -8.83 -4.48
N TRP A 143 -2.18 -7.54 -4.75
CA TRP A 143 -2.33 -7.01 -6.09
C TRP A 143 -1.11 -6.15 -6.43
N TYR A 144 -0.46 -6.46 -7.54
CA TYR A 144 0.65 -5.67 -8.04
C TYR A 144 0.14 -4.64 -9.06
N VAL A 145 0.33 -3.36 -8.79
CA VAL A 145 -0.01 -2.25 -9.68
C VAL A 145 1.27 -1.59 -10.18
N ALA A 146 1.49 -1.60 -11.51
CA ALA A 146 2.55 -0.81 -12.12
C ALA A 146 2.31 0.69 -11.86
N ASP A 147 3.37 1.48 -11.67
CA ASP A 147 3.34 2.89 -11.24
C ASP A 147 2.92 3.12 -9.76
N SER A 148 2.49 2.07 -9.06
CA SER A 148 2.18 2.05 -7.62
C SER A 148 2.89 0.86 -6.93
N GLU A 149 4.13 0.57 -7.33
CA GLU A 149 4.86 -0.61 -6.87
C GLU A 149 5.13 -0.55 -5.38
N LYS A 150 5.50 0.63 -4.87
CA LYS A 150 5.81 0.81 -3.45
C LYS A 150 4.60 0.50 -2.57
N GLU A 151 3.43 1.02 -2.92
CA GLU A 151 2.18 0.86 -2.16
C GLU A 151 1.66 -0.57 -2.25
N SER A 152 1.85 -1.21 -3.40
CA SER A 152 1.51 -2.61 -3.66
C SER A 152 2.40 -3.55 -2.83
N LEU A 153 3.72 -3.31 -2.83
CA LEU A 153 4.71 -4.13 -2.12
C LEU A 153 4.69 -3.90 -0.61
N GLN A 154 4.32 -2.70 -0.14
CA GLN A 154 4.22 -2.39 1.30
C GLN A 154 3.14 -3.23 2.02
N GLN A 155 2.19 -3.79 1.27
CA GLN A 155 1.17 -4.69 1.82
C GLN A 155 1.74 -6.08 2.14
N PHE A 156 2.90 -6.44 1.60
CA PHE A 156 3.50 -7.75 1.79
C PHE A 156 4.09 -7.89 3.19
N SER A 157 3.66 -8.92 3.90
CA SER A 157 4.34 -9.35 5.13
C SER A 157 5.69 -10.00 4.79
N PRO A 158 6.70 -9.91 5.68
CA PRO A 158 8.03 -10.48 5.43
C PRO A 158 8.05 -11.97 5.07
N GLN A 159 7.10 -12.75 5.59
CA GLN A 159 6.91 -14.17 5.25
C GLN A 159 6.61 -14.43 3.76
N ASN A 160 6.18 -13.39 3.02
CA ASN A 160 5.83 -13.46 1.61
C ASN A 160 6.90 -12.86 0.68
N TYR A 161 8.03 -12.37 1.22
CA TYR A 161 9.13 -11.84 0.43
C TYR A 161 9.82 -12.92 -0.41
N ALA A 162 10.27 -14.02 0.22
CA ALA A 162 10.89 -15.14 -0.50
C ALA A 162 9.95 -15.75 -1.57
N PRO A 163 8.66 -16.03 -1.30
CA PRO A 163 7.71 -16.46 -2.34
C PRO A 163 7.60 -15.49 -3.52
N MET A 164 7.55 -14.18 -3.25
CA MET A 164 7.45 -13.17 -4.31
C MET A 164 8.72 -13.12 -5.16
N ILE A 165 9.89 -13.11 -4.52
CA ILE A 165 11.20 -13.13 -5.19
C ILE A 165 11.35 -14.39 -6.05
N THR A 166 10.85 -15.53 -5.57
CA THR A 166 10.84 -16.81 -6.30
C THR A 166 9.91 -16.75 -7.52
N VAL A 167 8.73 -16.14 -7.39
CA VAL A 167 7.83 -15.94 -8.55
C VAL A 167 8.48 -15.04 -9.59
N LEU A 168 9.09 -13.93 -9.17
CA LEU A 168 9.84 -13.05 -10.05
C LEU A 168 10.99 -13.77 -10.74
N TYR A 169 11.67 -14.68 -10.03
CA TYR A 169 12.79 -15.44 -10.57
C TYR A 169 12.31 -16.36 -11.69
N ALA A 170 11.21 -17.08 -11.44
CA ALA A 170 10.61 -17.98 -12.41
C ALA A 170 10.16 -17.21 -13.66
N ILE A 171 9.51 -16.05 -13.51
CA ILE A 171 9.10 -15.21 -14.65
C ILE A 171 10.34 -14.72 -15.40
N TYR A 172 11.36 -14.23 -14.69
CA TYR A 172 12.59 -13.77 -15.33
C TYR A 172 13.31 -14.89 -16.10
N CYS A 173 13.29 -16.12 -15.58
CA CYS A 173 13.79 -17.29 -16.29
C CYS A 173 12.99 -17.58 -17.57
N ASP A 174 11.67 -17.42 -17.54
CA ASP A 174 10.82 -17.66 -18.70
C ASP A 174 11.13 -16.68 -19.85
N PHE A 175 11.48 -15.42 -19.53
CA PHE A 175 11.82 -14.39 -20.52
C PHE A 175 13.28 -14.44 -21.00
N TYR A 176 14.23 -14.57 -20.07
CA TYR A 176 15.65 -14.36 -20.35
C TYR A 176 16.52 -15.61 -20.19
N GLY A 177 15.93 -16.71 -19.72
CA GLY A 177 16.61 -17.96 -19.42
C GLY A 177 17.29 -17.98 -18.04
N PRO A 178 17.53 -19.18 -17.49
CA PRO A 178 18.00 -19.37 -16.12
C PRO A 178 19.40 -18.79 -15.88
N ILE A 179 20.29 -18.86 -16.86
CA ILE A 179 21.67 -18.36 -16.73
C ILE A 179 21.68 -16.84 -16.47
N LYS A 180 20.85 -16.08 -17.20
CA LYS A 180 20.75 -14.63 -17.01
C LYS A 180 20.03 -14.27 -15.71
N ALA A 181 19.01 -15.06 -15.34
CA ALA A 181 18.31 -14.89 -14.07
C ALA A 181 19.25 -15.08 -12.86
N ASP A 182 20.04 -16.16 -12.86
CA ASP A 182 21.02 -16.45 -11.80
C ASP A 182 22.06 -15.34 -11.66
N GLN A 183 22.60 -14.86 -12.79
CA GLN A 183 23.57 -13.76 -12.80
C GLN A 183 22.97 -12.48 -12.20
N LEU A 184 21.76 -12.11 -12.62
CA LEU A 184 21.07 -10.94 -12.10
C LEU A 184 20.81 -11.07 -10.59
N TYR A 185 20.26 -12.20 -10.15
CA TYR A 185 19.91 -12.42 -8.76
C TYR A 185 21.15 -12.44 -7.86
N ALA A 186 22.26 -13.02 -8.33
CA ALA A 186 23.54 -12.95 -7.61
C ALA A 186 24.06 -11.51 -7.50
N LEU A 187 23.94 -10.70 -8.55
CA LEU A 187 24.33 -9.29 -8.54
C LEU A 187 23.48 -8.48 -7.55
N ILE A 188 22.15 -8.57 -7.65
CA ILE A 188 21.23 -7.86 -6.76
C ILE A 188 21.44 -8.30 -5.31
N LYS A 189 21.62 -9.60 -5.05
CA LYS A 189 21.87 -10.11 -3.69
C LYS A 189 23.15 -9.55 -3.09
N ASN A 190 24.23 -9.45 -3.86
CA ASN A 190 25.48 -8.87 -3.40
C ASN A 190 25.34 -7.37 -3.12
N ASP A 191 24.60 -6.67 -3.98
CA ASP A 191 24.33 -5.24 -3.84
C ASP A 191 23.47 -4.93 -2.60
N ILE A 192 22.38 -5.67 -2.40
CA ILE A 192 21.54 -5.58 -1.19
C ILE A 192 22.34 -5.93 0.07
N LYS A 193 23.23 -6.94 0.01
CA LYS A 193 24.11 -7.28 1.13
C LYS A 193 25.08 -6.14 1.49
N GLN A 194 25.55 -5.40 0.50
CA GLN A 194 26.45 -4.26 0.71
C GLN A 194 25.71 -3.04 1.25
N ARG A 195 24.49 -2.76 0.74
CA ARG A 195 23.66 -1.63 1.17
C ARG A 195 22.97 -1.86 2.52
N TYR A 196 22.64 -3.11 2.83
CA TYR A 196 21.86 -3.51 3.99
C TYR A 196 22.52 -4.69 4.72
N PRO A 197 23.70 -4.47 5.35
CA PRO A 197 24.45 -5.55 5.99
C PRO A 197 23.74 -6.16 7.21
N GLU A 198 22.77 -5.45 7.79
CA GLU A 198 22.01 -5.89 8.98
C GLU A 198 20.77 -6.72 8.64
N VAL A 199 20.37 -6.81 7.37
CA VAL A 199 19.18 -7.57 6.96
C VAL A 199 19.52 -9.05 6.80
N ASP A 200 18.75 -9.92 7.45
CA ASP A 200 18.88 -11.37 7.26
C ASP A 200 18.37 -11.76 5.87
N LEU A 201 19.30 -11.89 4.91
CA LEU A 201 19.02 -12.28 3.53
C LEU A 201 18.34 -13.64 3.39
N LYS A 202 18.30 -14.46 4.46
CA LYS A 202 17.50 -15.70 4.48
C LYS A 202 16.01 -15.44 4.37
N GLN A 203 15.55 -14.21 4.63
CA GLN A 203 14.14 -13.82 4.44
C GLN A 203 13.75 -13.67 2.96
N PHE A 204 14.74 -13.66 2.06
CA PHE A 204 14.57 -13.48 0.62
C PHE A 204 14.80 -14.75 -0.20
N LEU A 205 15.15 -15.88 0.45
CA LEU A 205 15.56 -17.14 -0.18
C LEU A 205 14.66 -18.30 0.24
#